data_AF-A0A6B2GBV6-F1
#
_entry.id   AF-A0A6B2GBV6-F1
#
_cell.length_a   1.000
_cell.length_b   1.000
_cell.length_c   1.000
_cell.angle_alpha   90.00
_cell.angle_beta   90.00
_cell.angle_gamma   90.00
#
_symmetry.space_group_name_H-M   'P 1'
#
loop_
_entity.id
_entity.type
_entity.pdbx_description
1 polymer ?
#
loop_
_entity_poly.entity_id
_entity_poly.type
_entity_poly.pdbx_seq_one_letter_code
_entity_poly.pdbx_strand_id
1 'polypeptide(L)'
;ISKNITEKLGVSKHKSIRFHESLWFLTYYLFASGMDTYLCIKYSLFSSRDSVFHSYSSHNSIPSDLLCLRFIQLSYYIQGLYGTIFVDESNSDKTAFIYHHIVTISLQFIGYRLCLIKGGILLEFLHDCNDVLLHLAKILNYL
;
A
#
# COMPACT_ATOMS: atom_id res chain seq x y z
N ILE A 1 -8.36 9.74 -34.05
CA ILE A 1 -8.41 10.17 -32.63
C ILE A 1 -8.95 8.99 -31.85
N SER A 2 -8.11 8.40 -31.00
CA SER A 2 -8.33 7.10 -30.34
C SER A 2 -9.67 7.07 -29.60
N LYS A 3 -10.51 6.06 -29.84
CA LYS A 3 -11.57 5.69 -28.89
C LYS A 3 -10.91 5.55 -27.52
N ASN A 4 -11.46 6.21 -26.50
CA ASN A 4 -10.95 6.10 -25.13
C ASN A 4 -10.90 4.63 -24.74
N ILE A 5 -9.84 4.20 -24.06
CA ILE A 5 -9.64 2.78 -23.66
C ILE A 5 -10.88 2.25 -22.94
N THR A 6 -11.56 3.11 -22.18
CA THR A 6 -12.83 2.82 -21.50
C THR A 6 -14.00 2.54 -22.46
N GLU A 7 -14.10 3.22 -23.60
CA GLU A 7 -15.13 2.94 -24.62
C GLU A 7 -14.88 1.62 -25.36
N LYS A 8 -13.62 1.19 -25.50
CA LYS A 8 -13.29 -0.13 -26.05
C LYS A 8 -13.59 -1.27 -25.07
N LEU A 9 -13.51 -0.99 -23.78
CA LEU A 9 -13.75 -1.95 -22.69
C LEU A 9 -15.22 -2.01 -22.25
N GLY A 10 -16.12 -1.22 -22.85
CA GLY A 10 -17.55 -1.21 -22.49
C GLY A 10 -17.89 -0.42 -21.23
N VAL A 11 -16.92 0.29 -20.65
CA VAL A 11 -17.10 1.06 -19.42
C VAL A 11 -17.95 2.31 -19.68
N SER A 12 -19.02 2.48 -18.90
CA SER A 12 -19.88 3.67 -18.96
C SER A 12 -19.08 4.96 -18.70
N LYS A 13 -19.40 6.04 -19.43
CA LYS A 13 -18.75 7.36 -19.27
C LYS A 13 -18.76 7.86 -17.82
N HIS A 14 -19.83 7.58 -17.08
CA HIS A 14 -19.95 7.94 -15.66
C HIS A 14 -18.98 7.17 -14.75
N LYS A 15 -18.66 5.91 -15.08
CA LYS A 15 -17.71 5.07 -14.33
C LYS A 15 -16.27 5.24 -14.79
N SER A 16 -16.05 5.89 -15.95
CA SER A 16 -14.73 6.07 -16.57
C SER A 16 -13.72 6.72 -15.61
N ILE A 17 -14.10 7.76 -14.87
CA ILE A 17 -13.16 8.45 -13.94
C ILE A 17 -12.71 7.50 -12.82
N ARG A 18 -13.66 6.80 -12.18
CA ARG A 18 -13.38 5.83 -11.10
C ARG A 18 -12.59 4.62 -11.58
N PHE A 19 -12.77 4.23 -12.84
CA PHE A 19 -11.96 3.20 -13.50
C PHE A 19 -10.49 3.63 -13.64
N HIS A 20 -10.23 4.83 -14.16
CA HIS A 20 -8.86 5.35 -14.30
C HIS A 20 -8.19 5.53 -12.93
N GLU A 21 -8.92 6.04 -11.94
CA GLU A 21 -8.46 6.17 -10.56
C GLU A 21 -8.05 4.79 -9.99
N SER A 22 -8.91 3.78 -10.16
CA SER A 22 -8.60 2.42 -9.68
C SER A 22 -7.44 1.77 -10.44
N LEU A 23 -7.26 2.06 -11.73
CA LEU A 23 -6.15 1.58 -12.53
C LEU A 23 -4.80 2.21 -12.10
N TRP A 24 -4.82 3.51 -11.78
CA TRP A 24 -3.65 4.20 -11.23
C TRP A 24 -3.22 3.55 -9.92
N PHE A 25 -4.16 3.39 -8.98
CA PHE A 25 -3.88 2.74 -7.71
C PHE A 25 -3.40 1.30 -7.88
N LEU A 26 -4.03 0.51 -8.75
CA LEU A 26 -3.58 -0.86 -9.05
C LEU A 26 -2.11 -0.88 -9.52
N THR A 27 -1.74 0.05 -10.41
CA THR A 27 -0.37 0.14 -10.94
C THR A 27 0.63 0.46 -9.83
N TYR A 28 0.28 1.40 -8.95
CA TYR A 28 1.09 1.75 -7.78
C TYR A 28 1.27 0.56 -6.84
N TYR A 29 0.17 -0.09 -6.42
CA TYR A 29 0.24 -1.20 -5.46
C TYR A 29 0.91 -2.44 -6.04
N LEU A 30 0.82 -2.70 -7.35
CA LEU A 30 1.60 -3.76 -8.00
C LEU A 30 3.11 -3.47 -7.94
N PHE A 31 3.51 -2.21 -8.15
CA PHE A 31 4.91 -1.82 -8.03
C PHE A 31 5.40 -1.92 -6.57
N ALA A 32 4.63 -1.38 -5.62
CA ALA A 32 4.97 -1.39 -4.20
C ALA A 32 5.06 -2.83 -3.65
N SER A 33 4.04 -3.66 -3.90
CA SER A 33 4.05 -5.07 -3.51
C SER A 33 5.20 -5.86 -4.15
N GLY A 34 5.62 -5.52 -5.37
CA GLY A 34 6.80 -6.10 -6.00
C GLY A 34 8.11 -5.73 -5.28
N MET A 35 8.25 -4.46 -4.88
CA MET A 35 9.40 -3.99 -4.10
C MET A 35 9.45 -4.66 -2.71
N ASP A 36 8.32 -4.79 -2.05
CA ASP A 36 8.20 -5.46 -0.76
C ASP A 36 8.49 -6.96 -0.87
N THR A 37 8.01 -7.61 -1.94
CA THR A 37 8.32 -9.02 -2.22
C THR A 37 9.83 -9.21 -2.35
N TYR A 38 10.50 -8.33 -3.10
CA TYR A 38 11.95 -8.35 -3.27
C TYR A 38 12.66 -8.23 -1.91
N LEU A 39 12.25 -7.30 -1.05
CA LEU A 39 12.80 -7.18 0.30
C LEU A 39 12.52 -8.41 1.17
N CYS A 40 11.31 -8.96 1.12
CA CYS A 40 10.96 -10.16 1.88
C CYS A 40 11.86 -11.35 1.53
N ILE A 41 12.17 -11.51 0.25
CA ILE A 41 13.09 -12.55 -0.25
C ILE A 41 14.52 -12.25 0.20
N LYS A 42 15.00 -11.02 -0.03
CA LYS A 42 16.37 -10.58 0.30
C LYS A 42 16.70 -10.77 1.78
N TYR A 43 15.76 -10.49 2.68
CA TYR A 43 15.93 -10.61 4.13
C TYR A 43 15.40 -11.93 4.71
N SER A 44 15.01 -12.88 3.85
CA SER A 44 14.55 -14.21 4.23
C SER A 44 13.44 -14.17 5.30
N LEU A 45 12.47 -13.27 5.11
CA LEU A 45 11.38 -13.05 6.06
C LEU A 45 10.43 -14.26 6.17
N PHE A 46 10.37 -15.10 5.15
CA PHE A 46 9.53 -16.30 5.15
C PHE A 46 10.24 -17.56 5.68
N SER A 47 11.52 -17.48 6.05
CA SER A 47 12.30 -18.65 6.47
C SER A 47 11.98 -19.12 7.88
N SER A 48 11.63 -18.22 8.80
CA SER A 48 11.19 -18.58 10.15
C SER A 48 10.35 -17.48 10.76
N ARG A 49 9.46 -17.82 11.69
CA ARG A 49 8.67 -16.81 12.42
C ARG A 49 9.57 -15.86 13.23
N ASP A 50 10.64 -16.40 13.81
CA ASP A 50 11.56 -15.62 14.63
C ASP A 50 12.34 -14.58 13.81
N SER A 51 12.56 -14.80 12.50
CA SER A 51 13.26 -13.84 11.66
C SER A 51 12.47 -12.53 11.48
N VAL A 52 11.14 -12.61 11.49
CA VAL A 52 10.22 -11.47 11.31
C VAL A 52 10.15 -10.61 12.57
N PHE A 53 10.09 -11.25 13.75
CA PHE A 53 9.98 -10.57 15.04
C PHE A 53 11.32 -10.21 15.67
N HIS A 54 12.43 -10.49 14.98
CA HIS A 54 13.75 -10.10 15.44
C HIS A 54 13.93 -8.58 15.36
N SER A 55 14.12 -7.93 16.51
CA SER A 55 14.45 -6.52 16.57
C SER A 55 15.93 -6.28 16.30
N TYR A 56 16.22 -5.17 15.64
CA TYR A 56 17.60 -4.71 15.48
C TYR A 56 18.11 -4.11 16.79
N SER A 57 19.37 -4.40 17.15
CA SER A 57 19.99 -3.94 18.40
C SER A 57 20.12 -2.41 18.49
N SER A 58 20.19 -1.73 17.33
CA SER A 58 20.18 -0.26 17.26
C SER A 58 19.66 0.21 15.90
N HIS A 59 19.22 1.46 15.81
CA HIS A 59 18.79 2.03 14.53
C HIS A 59 19.91 2.04 13.47
N ASN A 60 21.17 2.15 13.88
CA ASN A 60 22.33 2.13 12.98
C ASN A 60 22.59 0.74 12.37
N SER A 61 22.05 -0.32 12.98
CA SER A 61 22.16 -1.68 12.44
C SER A 61 21.08 -2.01 11.41
N ILE A 62 20.12 -1.11 11.20
CA ILE A 62 19.06 -1.28 10.21
C ILE A 62 19.64 -0.93 8.83
N PRO A 63 19.51 -1.82 7.83
CA PRO A 63 19.85 -1.52 6.45
C PRO A 63 19.11 -0.28 5.91
N SER A 64 19.83 0.58 5.19
CA SER A 64 19.30 1.86 4.70
C SER A 64 18.24 1.72 3.62
N ASP A 65 18.30 0.66 2.81
CA ASP A 65 17.29 0.31 1.81
C ASP A 65 15.94 -0.01 2.45
N LEU A 66 15.94 -0.74 3.58
CA LEU A 66 14.72 -1.01 4.35
C LEU A 66 14.10 0.26 4.90
N LEU A 67 14.93 1.14 5.48
CA LEU A 67 14.45 2.42 6.00
C LEU A 67 13.89 3.31 4.88
N CYS A 68 14.60 3.38 3.76
CA CYS A 68 14.20 4.21 2.63
C CYS A 68 12.83 3.80 2.08
N LEU A 69 12.65 2.52 1.74
CA LEU A 69 11.38 2.02 1.19
C LEU A 69 10.23 2.18 2.18
N ARG A 70 10.48 1.91 3.45
CA ARG A 70 9.52 2.13 4.53
C ARG A 70 9.10 3.59 4.66
N PHE A 71 10.03 4.53 4.62
CA PHE A 71 9.69 5.96 4.71
C PHE A 71 8.93 6.45 3.46
N ILE A 72 9.25 5.92 2.28
CA ILE A 72 8.51 6.21 1.05
C ILE A 72 7.06 5.73 1.18
N GLN A 73 6.85 4.50 1.64
CA GLN A 73 5.51 3.96 1.90
C GLN A 73 4.78 4.76 2.97
N LEU A 74 5.41 5.01 4.13
CA LEU A 74 4.83 5.82 5.20
C LEU A 74 4.35 7.18 4.68
N SER A 75 5.17 7.83 3.85
CA SER A 75 4.83 9.12 3.24
C SER A 75 3.61 9.02 2.33
N TYR A 76 3.52 7.95 1.54
CA TYR A 76 2.37 7.67 0.69
C TYR A 76 1.09 7.44 1.52
N TYR A 77 1.15 6.65 2.58
CA TYR A 77 0.01 6.43 3.49
C TYR A 77 -0.44 7.74 4.18
N ILE A 78 0.51 8.57 4.64
CA ILE A 78 0.18 9.88 5.23
C ILE A 78 -0.47 10.80 4.19
N GLN A 79 0.06 10.85 2.98
CA GLN A 79 -0.51 11.63 1.87
C GLN A 79 -1.93 11.16 1.54
N GLY A 80 -2.15 9.83 1.45
CA GLY A 80 -3.45 9.24 1.18
C GLY A 80 -4.47 9.60 2.26
N LEU A 81 -4.08 9.50 3.53
CA LEU A 81 -4.92 9.90 4.67
C LEU A 81 -5.29 11.39 4.59
N TYR A 82 -4.33 12.26 4.30
CA TYR A 82 -4.57 13.69 4.13
C TYR A 82 -5.56 13.97 2.99
N GLY A 83 -5.36 13.34 1.83
CA GLY A 83 -6.27 13.47 0.68
C GLY A 83 -7.70 13.07 1.03
N THR A 84 -7.88 11.93 1.71
CA THR A 84 -9.22 11.45 2.04
C THR A 84 -9.95 12.30 3.07
N ILE A 85 -9.23 12.89 4.03
CA ILE A 85 -9.81 13.76 5.05
C ILE A 85 -10.19 15.13 4.47
N PHE A 86 -9.30 15.74 3.69
CA PHE A 86 -9.41 17.16 3.33
C PHE A 86 -9.84 17.43 1.88
N VAL A 87 -9.60 16.50 0.95
CA VAL A 87 -9.81 16.73 -0.49
C VAL A 87 -11.02 15.98 -1.02
N ASP A 88 -11.18 14.72 -0.64
CA ASP A 88 -12.23 13.88 -1.22
C ASP A 88 -13.63 14.30 -0.72
N GLU A 89 -14.69 14.00 -1.47
CA GLU A 89 -16.09 14.15 -1.00
C GLU A 89 -16.53 13.01 -0.09
N SER A 90 -17.29 13.29 0.97
CA SER A 90 -17.74 12.29 1.94
C SER A 90 -18.48 11.11 1.29
N ASN A 91 -17.93 9.90 1.40
CA ASN A 91 -18.60 8.65 1.03
C ASN A 91 -18.62 7.69 2.24
N SER A 92 -19.48 6.67 2.23
CA SER A 92 -19.59 5.69 3.31
C SER A 92 -18.30 4.92 3.58
N ASP A 93 -17.50 4.69 2.54
CA ASP A 93 -16.30 3.84 2.58
C ASP A 93 -15.08 4.58 3.14
N LYS A 94 -15.11 5.91 3.16
CA LYS A 94 -14.04 6.76 3.67
C LYS A 94 -13.71 6.49 5.12
N THR A 95 -14.72 6.22 5.95
CA THR A 95 -14.51 5.99 7.37
C THR A 95 -13.62 4.76 7.58
N ALA A 96 -13.92 3.67 6.87
CA ALA A 96 -13.11 2.45 6.92
C ALA A 96 -11.68 2.70 6.39
N PHE A 97 -11.54 3.46 5.30
CA PHE A 97 -10.23 3.83 4.75
C PHE A 97 -9.38 4.65 5.72
N ILE A 98 -9.99 5.64 6.40
CA ILE A 98 -9.32 6.49 7.39
C ILE A 98 -8.86 5.66 8.58
N TYR A 99 -9.74 4.81 9.15
CA TYR A 99 -9.37 3.93 10.26
C TYR A 99 -8.21 3.01 9.88
N HIS A 100 -8.29 2.41 8.69
CA HIS A 100 -7.23 1.57 8.15
C HIS A 100 -5.90 2.33 8.10
N HIS A 101 -5.86 3.52 7.51
CA HIS A 101 -4.64 4.33 7.38
C HIS A 101 -4.09 4.78 8.73
N ILE A 102 -4.94 5.15 9.69
CA ILE A 102 -4.50 5.52 11.04
C ILE A 102 -3.83 4.32 11.72
N VAL A 103 -4.42 3.13 11.61
CA VAL A 103 -3.87 1.91 12.20
C VAL A 103 -2.54 1.53 11.55
N THR A 104 -2.45 1.55 10.22
CA THR A 104 -1.21 1.20 9.52
C THR A 104 -0.07 2.17 9.79
N ILE A 105 -0.34 3.48 9.76
CA ILE A 105 0.64 4.52 10.10
C ILE A 105 1.12 4.36 11.55
N SER A 106 0.19 4.13 12.48
CA SER A 106 0.54 3.91 13.90
C SER A 106 1.41 2.67 14.07
N LEU A 107 1.06 1.58 13.40
CA LEU A 107 1.80 0.33 13.46
C LEU A 107 3.19 0.46 12.82
N GLN A 108 3.30 1.22 11.72
CA GLN A 108 4.59 1.50 11.11
C GLN A 108 5.50 2.31 12.03
N PHE A 109 4.97 3.34 12.68
CA PHE A 109 5.68 4.19 13.62
C PHE A 109 6.15 3.39 14.85
N ILE A 110 5.26 2.61 15.47
CA ILE A 110 5.60 1.76 16.62
C ILE A 110 6.66 0.72 16.22
N GLY A 111 6.51 0.07 15.06
CA GLY A 111 7.49 -0.88 14.54
C GLY A 111 8.87 -0.27 14.35
N TYR A 112 8.95 0.98 13.88
CA TYR A 112 10.20 1.73 13.79
C TYR A 112 10.80 2.00 15.18
N ARG A 113 10.00 2.48 16.14
CA ARG A 113 10.47 2.77 17.52
C ARG A 113 10.98 1.55 18.26
N LEU A 114 10.44 0.37 17.96
CA LEU A 114 10.86 -0.90 18.54
C LEU A 114 11.96 -1.60 17.72
N CYS A 115 12.47 -0.97 16.66
CA CYS A 115 13.43 -1.58 15.73
C CYS A 115 12.95 -2.90 15.11
N LEU A 116 11.63 -3.10 15.01
CA LEU A 116 10.95 -4.27 14.42
C LEU A 116 10.69 -4.05 12.92
N ILE A 117 11.75 -3.76 12.18
CA ILE A 117 11.65 -3.33 10.78
C ILE A 117 11.21 -4.47 9.86
N LYS A 118 11.70 -5.70 10.13
CA LYS A 118 11.36 -6.89 9.35
C LYS A 118 9.86 -7.23 9.44
N GLY A 119 9.31 -7.20 10.64
CA GLY A 119 7.86 -7.36 10.85
C GLY A 119 7.05 -6.26 10.19
N GLY A 120 7.58 -5.03 10.19
CA GLY A 120 6.97 -3.91 9.48
C GLY A 120 6.88 -4.12 7.97
N ILE A 121 7.93 -4.62 7.32
CA ILE A 121 7.95 -4.90 5.87
C ILE A 121 6.97 -6.02 5.51
N LEU A 122 6.92 -7.08 6.32
CA LEU A 122 5.94 -8.14 6.10
C LEU A 122 4.51 -7.60 6.22
N LEU A 123 4.27 -6.69 7.15
CA LEU A 123 2.98 -6.04 7.30
C LEU A 123 2.63 -5.17 6.09
N GLU A 124 3.58 -4.36 5.61
CA GLU A 124 3.46 -3.54 4.39
C GLU A 124 3.14 -4.41 3.17
N PHE A 125 3.90 -5.48 2.97
CA PHE A 125 3.66 -6.44 1.90
C PHE A 125 2.23 -6.98 1.90
N LEU A 126 1.72 -7.41 3.06
CA LEU A 126 0.37 -7.95 3.19
C LEU A 126 -0.71 -6.89 2.91
N HIS A 127 -0.47 -5.64 3.32
CA HIS A 127 -1.36 -4.53 3.04
C HIS A 127 -1.42 -4.23 1.54
N ASP A 128 -0.26 -4.08 0.90
CA ASP A 128 -0.17 -3.76 -0.52
C ASP A 128 -0.77 -4.89 -1.38
N CYS A 129 -0.57 -6.17 -1.01
CA CYS A 129 -1.23 -7.30 -1.68
C CYS A 129 -2.76 -7.25 -1.56
N ASN A 130 -3.29 -6.89 -0.39
CA ASN A 130 -4.73 -6.73 -0.20
C ASN A 130 -5.30 -5.59 -1.07
N ASP A 131 -4.58 -4.48 -1.16
CA ASP A 131 -5.00 -3.33 -1.95
C ASP A 131 -4.96 -3.60 -3.46
N VAL A 132 -3.99 -4.40 -3.94
CA VAL A 132 -4.00 -4.92 -5.31
C VAL A 132 -5.31 -5.68 -5.60
N LEU A 133 -5.72 -6.59 -4.72
CA LEU A 133 -6.95 -7.36 -4.89
C LEU A 133 -8.19 -6.47 -4.87
N LEU A 134 -8.22 -5.49 -3.96
CA LEU A 134 -9.33 -4.54 -3.85
C LEU A 134 -9.49 -3.69 -5.12
N HIS A 135 -8.40 -3.13 -5.64
CA HIS A 135 -8.44 -2.29 -6.84
C HIS A 135 -8.72 -3.10 -8.11
N LEU A 136 -8.23 -4.35 -8.18
CA LEU A 136 -8.59 -5.26 -9.25
C LEU A 136 -10.08 -5.58 -9.24
N ALA A 137 -10.67 -5.87 -8.08
CA ALA A 137 -12.11 -6.10 -7.94
C ALA A 137 -12.94 -4.88 -8.35
N LYS A 138 -12.51 -3.67 -7.98
CA LYS A 138 -13.16 -2.41 -8.41
C LYS A 138 -13.15 -2.27 -9.94
N ILE A 139 -12.01 -2.52 -10.59
CA ILE A 139 -11.88 -2.47 -12.05
C ILE A 139 -12.83 -3.45 -12.71
N LEU A 140 -12.90 -4.70 -12.23
CA LEU A 140 -13.80 -5.73 -12.73
C LEU A 140 -15.29 -5.37 -12.55
N ASN A 141 -15.64 -4.62 -11.51
CA ASN A 141 -17.01 -4.13 -11.28
C ASN A 141 -17.38 -2.89 -12.13
N TYR A 142 -16.39 -2.23 -12.72
CA TYR A 142 -16.60 -1.09 -13.60
C TYR A 142 -16.64 -1.48 -15.09
N LEU A 143 -16.01 -2.59 -15.46
CA LEU A 143 -16.21 -3.33 -16.69
C LEU A 143 -17.67 -3.83 -16.78
#